data_AF-A0A496RQG3-F1
#
_entry.id   AF-A0A496RQG3-F1
#
_cell.length_a   1.000
_cell.length_b   1.000
_cell.length_c   1.000
_cell.angle_alpha   90.00
_cell.angle_beta   90.00
_cell.angle_gamma   90.00
#
_symmetry.space_group_name_H-M   'P 1'
#
loop_
_entity.id
_entity.type
_entity.pdbx_description
1 polymer ?
#
loop_
_entity_poly.entity_id
_entity_poly.type
_entity_poly.pdbx_seq_one_letter_code
_entity_poly.pdbx_strand_id
1 'polypeptide(L)'
;MKKFIWLVILLKSICFLNSNFLFAENSFKDIPQIQIMFSPEDNCAKEIVKRIDTAENSVLVAMYFFTSRPMAKALLRAKQRGVDVKVCLDEDQPESKYSKVRFLVNNQVSTKLIPGAGYMHNKFCVIDGCVTITGSYNWTASADLKNDENVLFIESSEIADCYKKRFYDYWSNNYVDICEYKDKNSLEKIPLQTSAAIIFKHGLNKQKYIGDKNSKKFHKPNCSWAKKIKRENKVIFKTRKEALKKGYIPCKSCNP
;
A
#
# COMPACT_ATOMS: atom_id res chain seq x y z
N MET A 1 98.57 -1.34 -4.20
CA MET A 1 98.81 -0.38 -3.11
C MET A 1 97.48 0.24 -2.69
N LYS A 2 97.16 0.15 -1.38
CA LYS A 2 96.25 0.99 -0.55
C LYS A 2 94.76 1.11 -0.98
N LYS A 3 93.79 0.44 -0.33
CA LYS A 3 93.09 0.80 0.94
C LYS A 3 92.65 2.27 0.99
N PHE A 4 91.33 2.56 1.09
CA PHE A 4 90.72 3.06 2.34
C PHE A 4 89.19 3.21 2.25
N ILE A 5 88.54 2.71 3.30
CA ILE A 5 87.14 2.80 3.72
C ILE A 5 86.77 4.25 4.07
N TRP A 6 85.52 4.69 3.82
CA TRP A 6 84.75 5.48 4.79
C TRP A 6 83.24 5.21 4.66
N LEU A 7 82.72 4.62 5.74
CA LEU A 7 81.33 4.42 6.11
C LEU A 7 80.86 5.73 6.78
N VAL A 8 79.72 6.29 6.37
CA VAL A 8 78.97 7.25 7.20
C VAL A 8 77.54 6.75 7.30
N ILE A 9 77.26 6.10 8.42
CA ILE A 9 75.92 5.83 8.94
C ILE A 9 75.42 7.13 9.57
N LEU A 10 74.27 7.63 9.13
CA LEU A 10 73.51 8.63 9.87
C LEU A 10 72.05 8.18 9.97
N LEU A 11 71.78 7.51 11.09
CA LEU A 11 70.46 7.26 11.64
C LEU A 11 69.75 8.61 11.86
N LYS A 12 68.66 8.85 11.13
CA LYS A 12 67.54 9.64 11.64
C LYS A 12 66.25 8.92 11.34
N SER A 13 65.78 8.27 12.39
CA SER A 13 64.42 7.77 12.58
C SER A 13 63.41 8.80 12.11
N ILE A 14 62.79 8.56 10.97
CA ILE A 14 61.52 9.19 10.65
C ILE A 14 60.46 8.23 11.18
N CYS A 15 60.10 8.44 12.44
CA CYS A 15 58.80 8.04 12.96
C CYS A 15 57.75 8.83 12.16
N PHE A 16 57.38 8.36 10.98
CA PHE A 16 56.05 8.65 10.48
C PHE A 16 55.12 7.86 11.39
N LEU A 17 54.56 8.59 12.36
CA LEU A 17 53.30 8.23 12.99
C LEU A 17 52.35 7.87 11.84
N ASN A 18 52.20 6.57 11.59
CA ASN A 18 51.00 6.03 10.97
C ASN A 18 49.88 6.39 11.94
N SER A 19 49.35 7.59 11.82
CA SER A 19 47.97 7.82 12.16
C SER A 19 47.21 6.81 11.31
N ASN A 20 46.80 5.73 11.97
CA ASN A 20 45.67 4.92 11.57
C ASN A 20 44.47 5.88 11.49
N PHE A 21 44.40 6.67 10.43
CA PHE A 21 43.13 7.08 9.87
C PHE A 21 42.53 5.78 9.34
N LEU A 22 41.90 5.06 10.26
CA LEU A 22 40.70 4.30 9.97
C LEU A 22 39.75 5.31 9.34
N PHE A 23 39.88 5.53 8.03
CA PHE A 23 38.71 5.82 7.25
C PHE A 23 37.82 4.62 7.49
N ALA A 24 36.86 4.78 8.41
CA ALA A 24 35.61 4.07 8.27
C ALA A 24 35.18 4.42 6.85
N GLU A 25 35.48 3.53 5.91
CA GLU A 25 34.71 3.43 4.69
C GLU A 25 33.29 3.24 5.22
N ASN A 26 32.56 4.35 5.35
CA ASN A 26 31.13 4.31 5.34
C ASN A 26 30.83 3.52 4.08
N SER A 27 30.53 2.24 4.24
CA SER A 27 30.09 1.38 3.17
C SER A 27 28.98 2.16 2.51
N PHE A 28 29.23 2.67 1.30
CA PHE A 28 28.18 3.26 0.49
C PHE A 28 27.17 2.12 0.36
N LYS A 29 26.08 2.19 1.14
CA LYS A 29 24.94 1.30 0.98
C LYS A 29 24.60 1.35 -0.50
N ASP A 30 24.51 0.17 -1.12
CA ASP A 30 24.29 0.04 -2.56
C ASP A 30 23.26 1.06 -3.04
N ILE A 31 23.65 1.88 -4.01
CA ILE A 31 22.77 2.92 -4.55
C ILE A 31 21.54 2.20 -5.12
N PRO A 32 20.32 2.53 -4.66
CA PRO A 32 19.13 1.84 -5.11
C PRO A 32 18.99 2.00 -6.62
N GLN A 33 18.88 0.88 -7.34
CA GLN A 33 18.54 0.95 -8.77
C GLN A 33 17.04 1.22 -8.89
N ILE A 34 16.70 2.30 -9.60
CA ILE A 34 15.32 2.75 -9.79
C ILE A 34 15.03 2.79 -11.28
N GLN A 35 14.03 2.03 -11.70
CA GLN A 35 13.41 2.16 -13.01
C GLN A 35 12.03 2.82 -12.83
N ILE A 36 11.73 3.80 -13.69
CA ILE A 36 10.43 4.47 -13.72
C ILE A 36 9.78 4.18 -15.06
N MET A 37 8.50 3.85 -15.06
CA MET A 37 7.68 3.65 -16.24
C MET A 37 6.38 4.44 -16.10
N PHE A 38 5.82 4.84 -17.24
CA PHE A 38 4.58 5.58 -17.33
C PHE A 38 3.56 4.84 -18.16
N SER A 39 2.29 4.96 -17.78
CA SER A 39 1.17 4.44 -18.55
C SER A 39 0.40 5.63 -19.13
N PRO A 40 -0.17 5.52 -20.34
CA PRO A 40 -0.26 4.31 -21.18
C PRO A 40 0.91 4.07 -22.14
N GLU A 41 1.95 4.91 -22.12
CA GLU A 41 3.04 4.86 -23.10
C GLU A 41 3.91 3.60 -22.97
N ASP A 42 4.26 3.22 -21.73
CA ASP A 42 5.07 2.04 -21.45
C ASP A 42 4.20 0.82 -21.13
N ASN A 43 4.78 -0.37 -21.36
CA ASN A 43 4.12 -1.63 -21.05
C ASN A 43 4.30 -2.03 -19.58
N CYS A 44 3.75 -1.22 -18.68
CA CYS A 44 3.83 -1.38 -17.23
C CYS A 44 3.33 -2.77 -16.78
N ALA A 45 2.20 -3.25 -17.32
CA ALA A 45 1.68 -4.57 -16.98
C ALA A 45 2.66 -5.70 -17.31
N LYS A 46 3.36 -5.65 -18.45
CA LYS A 46 4.33 -6.67 -18.85
C LYS A 46 5.52 -6.72 -17.89
N GLU A 47 6.07 -5.56 -17.50
CA GLU A 47 7.21 -5.53 -16.58
C GLU A 47 6.80 -6.01 -15.18
N ILE A 48 5.64 -5.59 -14.66
CA ILE A 48 5.12 -6.08 -13.37
C ILE A 48 4.95 -7.61 -13.40
N VAL A 49 4.35 -8.15 -14.47
CA VAL A 49 4.17 -9.60 -14.61
C VAL A 49 5.51 -10.33 -14.66
N LYS A 50 6.49 -9.81 -15.41
CA LYS A 50 7.85 -10.36 -15.48
C LYS A 50 8.49 -10.43 -14.09
N ARG A 51 8.45 -9.34 -13.32
CA ARG A 51 9.01 -9.30 -11.96
C ARG A 51 8.36 -10.32 -11.01
N ILE A 52 7.04 -10.52 -11.11
CA ILE A 52 6.31 -11.55 -10.34
C ILE A 52 6.68 -12.96 -10.81
N ASP A 53 6.86 -13.16 -12.12
CA ASP A 53 7.20 -14.46 -12.69
C ASP A 53 8.64 -14.90 -12.36
N THR A 54 9.55 -13.96 -12.08
CA THR A 54 10.92 -14.24 -11.63
C THR A 54 11.07 -14.34 -10.11
N ALA A 55 10.02 -14.07 -9.33
CA ALA A 55 10.08 -14.17 -7.87
C ALA A 55 10.39 -15.60 -7.40
N GLU A 56 11.25 -15.72 -6.39
CA GLU A 56 11.74 -17.00 -5.86
C GLU A 56 11.23 -17.30 -4.44
N ASN A 57 11.07 -16.29 -3.59
CA ASN A 57 10.82 -16.47 -2.15
C ASN A 57 9.44 -15.94 -1.73
N SER A 58 9.11 -14.69 -2.05
CA SER A 58 7.86 -14.06 -1.60
C SER A 58 7.36 -12.96 -2.54
N VAL A 59 6.02 -12.80 -2.58
CA VAL A 59 5.35 -11.69 -3.26
C VAL A 59 4.26 -11.14 -2.34
N LEU A 60 4.46 -9.92 -1.84
CA LEU A 60 3.56 -9.24 -0.90
C LEU A 60 2.88 -8.07 -1.59
N VAL A 61 1.57 -8.14 -1.80
CA VAL A 61 0.81 -7.15 -2.57
C VAL A 61 -0.16 -6.38 -1.67
N ALA A 62 0.00 -5.06 -1.55
CA ALA A 62 -1.03 -4.18 -0.99
C ALA A 62 -1.59 -3.31 -2.13
N MET A 63 -2.83 -3.59 -2.54
CA MET A 63 -3.41 -2.99 -3.73
C MET A 63 -4.83 -2.47 -3.47
N TYR A 64 -5.07 -1.21 -3.80
CA TYR A 64 -6.39 -0.60 -3.69
C TYR A 64 -7.40 -1.24 -4.65
N PHE A 65 -7.20 -1.09 -5.97
CA PHE A 65 -8.01 -1.78 -6.96
C PHE A 65 -7.26 -2.91 -7.66
N PHE A 66 -7.83 -4.12 -7.62
CA PHE A 66 -7.28 -5.29 -8.31
C PHE A 66 -8.31 -5.98 -9.21
N THR A 67 -8.28 -5.62 -10.50
CA THR A 67 -9.14 -6.19 -11.56
C THR A 67 -8.36 -6.78 -12.73
N SER A 68 -7.02 -6.66 -12.74
CA SER A 68 -6.16 -7.16 -13.81
C SER A 68 -6.11 -8.70 -13.85
N ARG A 69 -6.38 -9.28 -15.03
CA ARG A 69 -6.25 -10.73 -15.26
C ARG A 69 -4.78 -11.19 -15.35
N PRO A 70 -3.88 -10.50 -16.11
CA PRO A 70 -2.46 -10.85 -16.16
C PRO A 70 -1.80 -10.96 -14.79
N MET A 71 -1.97 -9.94 -13.93
CA MET A 71 -1.37 -9.92 -12.58
C MET A 71 -1.93 -11.06 -11.71
N ALA A 72 -3.24 -11.31 -11.75
CA ALA A 72 -3.84 -12.42 -10.98
C ALA A 72 -3.28 -13.79 -11.42
N LYS A 73 -3.08 -14.00 -12.72
CA LYS A 73 -2.45 -15.23 -13.24
C LYS A 73 -0.97 -15.32 -12.86
N ALA A 74 -0.23 -14.21 -12.87
CA ALA A 74 1.17 -14.17 -12.46
C ALA A 74 1.34 -14.56 -10.98
N LEU A 75 0.49 -14.02 -10.09
CA LEU A 75 0.46 -14.42 -8.67
C LEU A 75 0.15 -15.91 -8.49
N LEU A 76 -0.79 -16.46 -9.26
CA LEU A 76 -1.10 -17.89 -9.23
C LEU A 76 0.11 -18.73 -9.67
N ARG A 77 0.79 -18.35 -10.75
CA ARG A 77 2.02 -19.03 -11.20
C ARG A 77 3.10 -18.97 -10.13
N ALA A 78 3.33 -17.82 -9.49
CA ALA A 78 4.29 -17.69 -8.40
C ALA A 78 3.96 -18.64 -7.24
N LYS A 79 2.70 -18.66 -6.78
CA LYS A 79 2.25 -19.61 -5.77
C LYS A 79 2.50 -21.06 -6.17
N GLN A 80 2.21 -21.43 -7.42
CA GLN A 80 2.41 -22.79 -7.93
C GLN A 80 3.89 -23.19 -7.96
N ARG A 81 4.83 -22.23 -8.08
CA ARG A 81 6.27 -22.47 -7.92
C ARG A 81 6.73 -22.61 -6.47
N GLY A 82 5.83 -22.44 -5.49
CA GLY A 82 6.16 -22.50 -4.06
C GLY A 82 6.46 -21.15 -3.41
N VAL A 83 6.37 -20.04 -4.17
CA VAL A 83 6.60 -18.68 -3.65
C VAL A 83 5.52 -18.32 -2.63
N ASP A 84 5.90 -17.67 -1.53
CA ASP A 84 4.96 -17.18 -0.52
C ASP A 84 4.23 -15.93 -1.03
N VAL A 85 3.03 -16.13 -1.58
CA VAL A 85 2.20 -15.05 -2.12
C VAL A 85 1.12 -14.62 -1.12
N LYS A 86 1.14 -13.35 -0.74
CA LYS A 86 0.13 -12.72 0.14
C LYS A 86 -0.42 -11.43 -0.46
N VAL A 87 -1.73 -11.23 -0.37
CA VAL A 87 -2.43 -10.08 -0.96
C VAL A 87 -3.33 -9.40 0.08
N CYS A 88 -3.09 -8.11 0.34
CA CYS A 88 -3.95 -7.20 1.09
C CYS A 88 -4.72 -6.31 0.12
N LEU A 89 -6.05 -6.28 0.25
CA LEU A 89 -6.95 -5.47 -0.57
C LEU A 89 -7.86 -4.65 0.34
N ASP A 90 -8.34 -3.52 -0.18
CA ASP A 90 -9.37 -2.74 0.50
C ASP A 90 -10.64 -3.57 0.74
N GLU A 91 -11.36 -3.33 1.84
CA GLU A 91 -12.57 -4.10 2.17
C GLU A 91 -13.69 -3.99 1.14
N ASP A 92 -13.75 -2.89 0.39
CA ASP A 92 -14.73 -2.68 -0.67
C ASP A 92 -14.29 -3.31 -2.01
N GLN A 93 -13.08 -3.85 -2.11
CA GLN A 93 -12.58 -4.48 -3.35
C GLN A 93 -13.50 -5.57 -3.93
N PRO A 94 -14.17 -6.45 -3.16
CA PRO A 94 -15.12 -7.43 -3.70
C PRO A 94 -16.30 -6.79 -4.45
N GLU A 95 -16.67 -5.55 -4.10
CA GLU A 95 -17.78 -4.81 -4.68
C GLU A 95 -17.44 -4.20 -6.05
N SER A 96 -16.16 -4.17 -6.42
CA SER A 96 -15.69 -3.65 -7.71
C SER A 96 -16.04 -4.60 -8.87
N LYS A 97 -16.47 -4.03 -9.99
CA LYS A 97 -16.71 -4.80 -11.22
C LYS A 97 -15.39 -5.45 -11.65
N TYR A 98 -15.42 -6.75 -11.91
CA TYR A 98 -14.27 -7.57 -12.31
C TYR A 98 -13.20 -7.80 -11.23
N SER A 99 -13.53 -7.58 -9.96
CA SER A 99 -12.67 -7.89 -8.81
C SER A 99 -11.98 -9.25 -8.92
N LYS A 100 -10.70 -9.32 -8.53
CA LYS A 100 -9.93 -10.58 -8.49
C LYS A 100 -10.01 -11.33 -7.17
N VAL A 101 -10.68 -10.80 -6.15
CA VAL A 101 -10.82 -11.47 -4.84
C VAL A 101 -11.31 -12.91 -4.99
N ARG A 102 -12.42 -13.14 -5.73
CA ARG A 102 -12.96 -14.49 -5.92
C ARG A 102 -12.00 -15.42 -6.64
N PHE A 103 -11.28 -14.91 -7.64
CA PHE A 103 -10.26 -15.69 -8.37
C PHE A 103 -9.12 -16.10 -7.43
N LEU A 104 -8.57 -15.17 -6.65
CA LEU A 104 -7.46 -15.41 -5.74
C LEU A 104 -7.86 -16.44 -4.67
N VAL A 105 -9.01 -16.24 -4.02
CA VAL A 105 -9.52 -17.14 -2.96
C VAL A 105 -9.81 -18.54 -3.51
N ASN A 106 -10.48 -18.65 -4.66
CA ASN A 106 -10.78 -19.96 -5.27
C ASN A 106 -9.51 -20.73 -5.68
N ASN A 107 -8.41 -20.03 -5.97
CA ASN A 107 -7.11 -20.63 -6.26
C ASN A 107 -6.18 -20.65 -5.03
N GLN A 108 -6.72 -20.46 -3.82
CA GLN A 108 -6.00 -20.55 -2.55
C GLN A 108 -4.80 -19.59 -2.44
N VAL A 109 -4.81 -18.46 -3.14
CA VAL A 109 -3.83 -17.38 -2.91
C VAL A 109 -4.21 -16.67 -1.62
N SER A 110 -3.27 -16.58 -0.66
CA SER A 110 -3.49 -15.99 0.65
C SER A 110 -3.91 -14.53 0.50
N THR A 111 -5.18 -14.24 0.74
CA THR A 111 -5.78 -12.92 0.48
C THR A 111 -6.51 -12.44 1.72
N LYS A 112 -6.30 -11.17 2.08
CA LYS A 112 -6.93 -10.51 3.22
C LYS A 112 -7.57 -9.20 2.79
N LEU A 113 -8.79 -8.96 3.25
CA LEU A 113 -9.47 -7.67 3.12
C LEU A 113 -9.13 -6.82 4.35
N ILE A 114 -8.76 -5.57 4.11
CA ILE A 114 -8.32 -4.63 5.14
C ILE A 114 -9.45 -3.65 5.41
N PRO A 115 -10.14 -3.78 6.56
CA PRO A 115 -11.21 -2.86 6.93
C PRO A 115 -10.64 -1.53 7.43
N GLY A 116 -11.42 -0.47 7.31
CA GLY A 116 -10.96 0.87 7.63
C GLY A 116 -12.08 1.89 7.78
N ALA A 117 -11.76 3.03 8.39
CA ALA A 117 -12.60 4.22 8.26
C ALA A 117 -12.30 4.97 6.96
N GLY A 118 -11.07 4.83 6.46
CA GLY A 118 -10.65 5.27 5.14
C GLY A 118 -10.43 4.09 4.21
N TYR A 119 -9.82 4.38 3.06
CA TYR A 119 -9.45 3.35 2.09
C TYR A 119 -8.03 2.86 2.32
N MET A 120 -7.80 1.56 2.19
CA MET A 120 -6.47 1.01 1.97
C MET A 120 -6.02 1.38 0.54
N HIS A 121 -5.59 2.62 0.37
CA HIS A 121 -5.33 3.22 -0.94
C HIS A 121 -3.91 2.96 -1.49
N ASN A 122 -3.17 2.02 -0.88
CA ASN A 122 -1.83 1.67 -1.30
C ASN A 122 -1.84 0.91 -2.64
N LYS A 123 -0.78 1.09 -3.42
CA LYS A 123 -0.54 0.36 -4.67
C LYS A 123 0.92 -0.06 -4.70
N PHE A 124 1.26 -1.06 -3.91
CA PHE A 124 2.62 -1.57 -3.89
C PHE A 124 2.68 -3.10 -3.89
N CYS A 125 3.80 -3.61 -4.38
CA CYS A 125 4.18 -5.00 -4.35
C CYS A 125 5.64 -5.10 -3.90
N VAL A 126 5.92 -5.94 -2.91
CA VAL A 126 7.29 -6.27 -2.49
C VAL A 126 7.60 -7.70 -2.95
N ILE A 127 8.72 -7.87 -3.64
CA ILE A 127 9.18 -9.15 -4.16
C ILE A 127 10.51 -9.49 -3.50
N ASP A 128 10.59 -10.69 -2.93
CA ASP A 128 11.78 -11.29 -2.32
C ASP A 128 12.49 -10.44 -1.25
N GLY A 129 11.80 -9.43 -0.72
CA GLY A 129 12.36 -8.51 0.28
C GLY A 129 13.42 -7.57 -0.26
N CYS A 130 13.60 -7.47 -1.59
CA CYS A 130 14.61 -6.62 -2.21
C CYS A 130 14.07 -5.74 -3.35
N VAL A 131 12.90 -6.05 -3.92
CA VAL A 131 12.28 -5.24 -4.98
C VAL A 131 10.96 -4.67 -4.47
N THR A 132 10.78 -3.35 -4.61
CA THR A 132 9.52 -2.66 -4.39
C THR A 132 8.99 -2.12 -5.71
N ILE A 133 7.76 -2.48 -6.05
CA ILE A 133 6.98 -1.88 -7.13
C ILE A 133 5.94 -0.98 -6.49
N THR A 134 5.89 0.31 -6.84
CA THR A 134 4.93 1.26 -6.25
C THR A 134 4.61 2.41 -7.21
N GLY A 135 3.61 3.23 -6.90
CA GLY A 135 3.24 4.41 -7.69
C GLY A 135 1.75 4.72 -7.61
N SER A 136 1.21 5.40 -8.63
CA SER A 136 -0.22 5.68 -8.76
C SER A 136 -1.01 4.50 -9.33
N TYR A 137 -0.30 3.58 -10.01
CA TYR A 137 -0.85 2.50 -10.82
C TYR A 137 -1.61 1.44 -10.00
N ASN A 138 -2.94 1.43 -10.12
CA ASN A 138 -3.75 0.32 -9.65
C ASN A 138 -3.61 -0.89 -10.59
N TRP A 139 -3.79 -2.12 -10.09
CA TRP A 139 -3.77 -3.32 -10.94
C TRP A 139 -5.10 -3.51 -11.70
N THR A 140 -5.36 -2.63 -12.67
CA THR A 140 -6.57 -2.59 -13.48
C THR A 140 -6.24 -2.39 -14.97
N ALA A 141 -7.19 -2.73 -15.86
CA ALA A 141 -7.01 -2.46 -17.28
C ALA A 141 -7.03 -0.96 -17.65
N SER A 142 -7.69 -0.13 -16.84
CA SER A 142 -7.70 1.33 -17.08
C SER A 142 -6.36 1.96 -16.73
N ALA A 143 -5.71 1.50 -15.66
CA ALA A 143 -4.37 1.97 -15.30
C ALA A 143 -3.38 1.67 -16.43
N ASP A 144 -3.50 0.52 -17.11
CA ASP A 144 -2.58 0.10 -18.17
C ASP A 144 -2.83 0.72 -19.55
N LEU A 145 -4.09 1.02 -19.88
CA LEU A 145 -4.46 1.34 -21.27
C LEU A 145 -5.07 2.74 -21.45
N LYS A 146 -5.31 3.48 -20.37
CA LYS A 146 -6.12 4.72 -20.43
C LYS A 146 -5.65 5.85 -19.53
N ASN A 147 -5.29 5.54 -18.29
CA ASN A 147 -4.94 6.55 -17.31
C ASN A 147 -3.46 6.91 -17.43
N ASP A 148 -3.16 8.18 -17.20
CA ASP A 148 -1.81 8.62 -16.91
C ASP A 148 -1.41 8.10 -15.53
N GLU A 149 -0.44 7.19 -15.48
CA GLU A 149 0.03 6.57 -14.24
C GLU A 149 1.55 6.51 -14.21
N ASN A 150 2.12 6.50 -13.01
CA ASN A 150 3.54 6.23 -12.81
C ASN A 150 3.75 4.91 -12.05
N VAL A 151 4.80 4.18 -12.42
CA VAL A 151 5.26 2.96 -11.74
C VAL A 151 6.76 3.06 -11.50
N LEU A 152 7.16 2.88 -10.25
CA LEU A 152 8.56 2.79 -9.84
C LEU A 152 8.86 1.34 -9.50
N PHE A 153 9.96 0.82 -10.05
CA PHE A 153 10.59 -0.43 -9.68
C PHE A 153 11.90 -0.09 -8.98
N ILE A 154 11.98 -0.42 -7.70
CA ILE A 154 13.06 0.00 -6.81
C ILE A 154 13.74 -1.25 -6.26
N GLU A 155 15.01 -1.44 -6.61
CA GLU A 155 15.84 -2.54 -6.13
C GLU A 155 16.66 -2.05 -4.93
N SER A 156 16.15 -2.32 -3.73
CA SER A 156 16.74 -1.96 -2.45
C SER A 156 16.05 -2.69 -1.31
N SER A 157 16.81 -3.53 -0.59
CA SER A 157 16.28 -4.25 0.58
C SER A 157 15.84 -3.31 1.70
N GLU A 158 16.51 -2.17 1.89
CA GLU A 158 16.14 -1.20 2.92
C GLU A 158 14.77 -0.55 2.64
N ILE A 159 14.50 -0.20 1.38
CA ILE A 159 13.18 0.32 0.97
C ILE A 159 12.13 -0.80 1.03
N ALA A 160 12.47 -2.00 0.54
CA ALA A 160 11.59 -3.15 0.59
C ALA A 160 11.18 -3.51 2.02
N ASP A 161 12.09 -3.42 2.99
CA ASP A 161 11.79 -3.66 4.40
C ASP A 161 10.80 -2.64 4.98
N CYS A 162 10.88 -1.38 4.57
CA CYS A 162 9.92 -0.34 4.97
C CYS A 162 8.50 -0.68 4.49
N TYR A 163 8.37 -1.05 3.20
CA TYR A 163 7.08 -1.46 2.63
C TYR A 163 6.58 -2.80 3.18
N LYS A 164 7.47 -3.76 3.40
CA LYS A 164 7.18 -5.06 4.02
C LYS A 164 6.65 -4.88 5.44
N LYS A 165 7.26 -4.01 6.25
CA LYS A 165 6.74 -3.67 7.59
C LYS A 165 5.30 -3.15 7.50
N ARG A 166 5.05 -2.18 6.61
CA ARG A 166 3.70 -1.65 6.39
C ARG A 166 2.71 -2.74 5.92
N PHE A 167 3.15 -3.65 5.05
CA PHE A 167 2.33 -4.79 4.63
C PHE A 167 1.91 -5.65 5.83
N TYR A 168 2.86 -5.97 6.71
CA TYR A 168 2.57 -6.78 7.90
C TYR A 168 1.76 -6.05 8.96
N ASP A 169 1.80 -4.72 9.02
CA ASP A 169 0.85 -3.96 9.85
C ASP A 169 -0.60 -4.27 9.44
N TYR A 170 -0.89 -4.33 8.13
CA TYR A 170 -2.19 -4.77 7.62
C TYR A 170 -2.43 -6.26 7.86
N TRP A 171 -1.45 -7.11 7.55
CA TRP A 171 -1.58 -8.56 7.62
C TRP A 171 -1.86 -9.05 9.04
N SER A 172 -1.29 -8.39 10.05
CA SER A 172 -1.42 -8.73 11.47
C SER A 172 -2.53 -7.95 12.20
N ASN A 173 -3.26 -7.06 11.52
CA ASN A 173 -4.23 -6.13 12.12
C ASN A 173 -3.62 -5.13 13.13
N ASN A 174 -2.35 -4.76 12.93
CA ASN A 174 -1.64 -3.81 13.78
C ASN A 174 -1.70 -2.36 13.24
N TYR A 175 -2.51 -2.12 12.22
CA TYR A 175 -2.64 -0.81 11.58
C TYR A 175 -3.73 0.05 12.24
N VAL A 176 -3.42 1.34 12.46
CA VAL A 176 -4.36 2.36 12.92
C VAL A 176 -4.85 3.16 11.73
N ASP A 177 -6.13 3.04 11.38
CA ASP A 177 -6.72 3.70 10.21
C ASP A 177 -7.46 5.02 10.52
N ILE A 178 -7.51 5.42 11.79
CA ILE A 178 -8.13 6.69 12.18
C ILE A 178 -7.14 7.53 12.96
N CYS A 179 -6.84 8.70 12.41
CA CYS A 179 -6.22 9.78 13.14
C CYS A 179 -7.14 10.98 13.12
N GLU A 180 -7.20 11.68 14.25
CA GLU A 180 -7.79 13.01 14.29
C GLU A 180 -6.68 14.05 14.31
N TYR A 181 -6.96 15.21 13.71
CA TYR A 181 -6.12 16.38 13.94
C TYR A 181 -6.33 16.85 15.36
N LYS A 182 -5.23 17.16 16.05
CA LYS A 182 -5.26 17.67 17.42
C LYS A 182 -6.11 18.93 17.56
N ASP A 183 -6.06 19.82 16.57
CA ASP A 183 -6.94 20.97 16.43
C ASP A 183 -7.10 21.37 14.95
N LYS A 184 -7.90 22.42 14.67
CA LYS A 184 -8.20 22.87 13.29
C LYS A 184 -6.98 23.40 12.52
N ASN A 185 -5.89 23.72 13.22
CA ASN A 185 -4.72 24.40 12.68
C ASN A 185 -3.42 23.59 12.83
N SER A 186 -3.41 22.48 13.57
CA SER A 186 -2.21 21.66 13.78
C SER A 186 -2.30 20.30 13.06
N LEU A 187 -1.23 19.96 12.33
CA LEU A 187 -1.12 18.74 11.50
C LEU A 187 -0.72 17.48 12.30
N GLU A 188 -0.68 17.57 13.63
CA GLU A 188 -0.36 16.43 14.48
C GLU A 188 -1.53 15.44 14.45
N LYS A 189 -1.30 14.29 13.79
CA LYS A 189 -2.24 13.17 13.74
C LYS A 189 -2.19 12.42 15.06
N ILE A 190 -3.26 12.46 15.83
CA ILE A 190 -3.42 11.65 17.03
C ILE A 190 -3.98 10.29 16.60
N PRO A 191 -3.23 9.18 16.74
CA PRO A 191 -3.78 7.86 16.50
C PRO A 191 -4.94 7.64 17.47
N LEU A 192 -6.13 7.36 16.96
CA LEU A 192 -7.19 6.87 17.84
C LEU A 192 -6.79 5.47 18.28
N GLN A 193 -6.53 5.27 19.58
CA GLN A 193 -6.01 4.02 20.11
C GLN A 193 -6.76 2.80 19.56
N THR A 194 -6.03 1.90 18.91
CA THR A 194 -6.49 0.56 18.58
C THR A 194 -6.51 -0.31 19.82
N SER A 195 -7.69 -0.71 20.29
CA SER A 195 -7.81 -1.84 21.22
C SER A 195 -9.24 -2.34 21.31
N ALA A 196 -9.79 -2.88 20.22
CA ALA A 196 -11.10 -3.55 20.18
C ALA A 196 -12.35 -2.70 20.57
N ALA A 197 -12.21 -1.64 21.36
CA ALA A 197 -13.27 -0.78 21.87
C ALA A 197 -13.77 0.19 20.80
N ILE A 198 -12.90 0.66 19.90
CA ILE A 198 -13.32 1.39 18.69
C ILE A 198 -13.94 0.42 17.68
N ILE A 199 -13.44 -0.81 17.54
CA ILE A 199 -14.12 -1.84 16.72
C ILE A 199 -15.51 -2.13 17.30
N PHE A 200 -15.72 -2.06 18.61
CA PHE A 200 -17.05 -2.16 19.23
C PHE A 200 -17.90 -0.88 19.07
N LYS A 201 -17.31 0.32 19.16
CA LYS A 201 -18.01 1.62 18.99
C LYS A 201 -18.33 1.96 17.54
N HIS A 202 -17.44 1.66 16.60
CA HIS A 202 -17.57 1.91 15.16
C HIS A 202 -18.05 0.69 14.40
N GLY A 203 -17.75 -0.55 14.84
CA GLY A 203 -18.29 -1.79 14.25
C GLY A 203 -19.76 -2.09 14.60
N LEU A 204 -20.41 -1.25 15.40
CA LEU A 204 -21.88 -1.17 15.48
C LEU A 204 -22.48 0.08 14.81
N ASN A 205 -21.64 1.02 14.37
CA ASN A 205 -22.05 2.12 13.50
C ASN A 205 -21.69 1.79 12.05
N LYS A 206 -22.24 0.67 11.55
CA LYS A 206 -22.64 0.60 10.13
C LYS A 206 -23.39 1.89 9.86
N GLN A 207 -22.79 2.85 9.16
CA GLN A 207 -23.40 4.16 8.99
C GLN A 207 -24.67 3.96 8.16
N LYS A 208 -25.81 3.86 8.86
CA LYS A 208 -27.12 3.58 8.29
C LYS A 208 -27.55 4.81 7.52
N TYR A 209 -27.56 4.75 6.20
CA TYR A 209 -28.10 5.85 5.43
C TYR A 209 -29.61 5.89 5.58
N ILE A 210 -30.15 7.07 5.85
CA ILE A 210 -31.59 7.29 5.98
C ILE A 210 -32.08 7.84 4.64
N GLY A 211 -32.82 7.02 3.90
CA GLY A 211 -33.58 7.39 2.72
C GLY A 211 -34.96 7.92 3.05
N ASP A 212 -35.45 8.87 2.28
CA ASP A 212 -36.86 9.24 2.22
C ASP A 212 -37.49 8.61 0.98
N LYS A 213 -38.47 7.72 1.16
CA LYS A 213 -39.12 7.02 0.05
C LYS A 213 -39.85 7.94 -0.94
N ASN A 214 -40.21 9.15 -0.51
CA ASN A 214 -40.91 10.12 -1.34
C ASN A 214 -39.93 10.95 -2.19
N SER A 215 -38.95 11.60 -1.56
CA SER A 215 -37.98 12.43 -2.29
C SER A 215 -36.88 11.63 -2.99
N LYS A 216 -36.78 10.33 -2.71
CA LYS A 216 -35.67 9.45 -3.15
C LYS A 216 -34.30 10.03 -2.78
N LYS A 217 -34.20 10.85 -1.74
CA LYS A 217 -32.92 11.33 -1.20
C LYS A 217 -32.49 10.46 -0.04
N PHE A 218 -31.21 10.17 0.07
CA PHE A 218 -30.64 9.53 1.24
C PHE A 218 -29.63 10.44 1.95
N HIS A 219 -29.46 10.21 3.24
CA HIS A 219 -28.81 11.10 4.18
C HIS A 219 -27.94 10.33 5.18
N LYS A 220 -26.94 11.00 5.77
CA LYS A 220 -26.29 10.50 6.99
C LYS A 220 -27.27 10.60 8.18
N PRO A 221 -27.23 9.71 9.18
CA PRO A 221 -28.12 9.74 10.35
C PRO A 221 -28.23 11.08 11.07
N ASN A 222 -27.13 11.83 11.10
CA ASN A 222 -27.01 13.11 11.80
C ASN A 222 -27.47 14.32 10.98
N CYS A 223 -27.89 14.14 9.72
CA CYS A 223 -28.34 15.23 8.85
C CYS A 223 -29.63 15.88 9.40
N SER A 224 -29.68 17.22 9.41
CA SER A 224 -30.86 18.00 9.81
C SER A 224 -32.11 17.63 9.01
N TRP A 225 -31.95 17.37 7.71
CA TRP A 225 -33.02 16.91 6.83
C TRP A 225 -33.48 15.49 7.16
N ALA A 226 -32.56 14.59 7.53
CA ALA A 226 -32.91 13.22 7.91
C ALA A 226 -33.80 13.16 9.16
N LYS A 227 -33.58 14.09 10.11
CA LYS A 227 -34.39 14.22 11.33
C LYS A 227 -35.84 14.65 11.04
N LYS A 228 -36.05 15.41 9.95
CA LYS A 228 -37.37 15.91 9.52
C LYS A 228 -38.19 14.90 8.71
N ILE A 229 -37.58 13.80 8.24
CA ILE A 229 -38.31 12.75 7.52
C ILE A 229 -39.29 12.08 8.49
N LYS A 230 -40.56 11.98 8.11
CA LYS A 230 -41.57 11.24 8.89
C LYS A 230 -41.19 9.76 9.00
N ARG A 231 -41.50 9.14 10.13
CA ARG A 231 -41.06 7.77 10.45
C ARG A 231 -41.46 6.75 9.38
N GLU A 232 -42.69 6.86 8.89
CA GLU A 232 -43.30 6.03 7.85
C GLU A 232 -42.65 6.19 6.47
N ASN A 233 -41.89 7.27 6.24
CA ASN A 233 -41.20 7.55 4.98
C ASN A 233 -39.72 7.18 5.02
N LYS A 234 -39.17 6.79 6.18
CA LYS A 234 -37.76 6.41 6.33
C LYS A 234 -37.50 5.03 5.75
N VAL A 235 -36.45 4.93 4.95
CA VAL A 235 -35.84 3.68 4.47
C VAL A 235 -34.41 3.65 4.97
N ILE A 236 -33.98 2.52 5.53
CA ILE A 236 -32.61 2.39 6.05
C ILE A 236 -31.78 1.59 5.05
N PHE A 237 -30.64 2.15 4.65
CA PHE A 237 -29.65 1.45 3.84
C PHE A 237 -28.40 1.17 4.65
N LYS A 238 -27.83 -0.01 4.46
CA LYS A 238 -26.60 -0.43 5.14
C LYS A 238 -25.37 0.23 4.52
N THR A 239 -25.43 0.56 3.23
CA THR A 239 -24.32 1.17 2.48
C THR A 239 -24.82 2.25 1.52
N ARG A 240 -23.93 3.16 1.12
CA ARG A 240 -24.18 4.19 0.10
C ARG A 240 -24.61 3.55 -1.22
N LYS A 241 -23.93 2.47 -1.60
CA LYS A 241 -24.19 1.71 -2.83
C LYS A 241 -25.58 1.08 -2.84
N GLU A 242 -26.08 0.59 -1.70
CA GLU A 242 -27.45 0.07 -1.58
C GLU A 242 -28.49 1.16 -1.89
N ALA A 243 -28.29 2.36 -1.36
CA ALA A 243 -29.17 3.51 -1.60
C ALA A 243 -29.18 3.89 -3.10
N LEU A 244 -27.98 4.04 -3.69
CA LEU A 244 -27.82 4.38 -5.10
C LEU A 244 -28.45 3.32 -6.02
N LYS A 245 -28.24 2.03 -5.74
CA LYS A 245 -28.82 0.92 -6.53
C LYS A 245 -30.36 0.91 -6.46
N LYS A 246 -30.93 1.35 -5.35
CA LYS A 246 -32.39 1.51 -5.18
C LYS A 246 -32.93 2.82 -5.78
N GLY A 247 -32.11 3.56 -6.51
CA GLY A 247 -32.48 4.81 -7.20
C GLY A 247 -32.52 6.03 -6.29
N TYR A 248 -31.86 5.99 -5.13
CA TYR A 248 -31.80 7.15 -4.24
C TYR A 248 -30.58 8.02 -4.56
N ILE A 249 -30.75 9.33 -4.51
CA ILE A 249 -29.70 10.32 -4.74
C ILE A 249 -29.16 10.89 -3.42
N PRO A 250 -27.87 11.23 -3.34
CA PRO A 250 -27.28 11.75 -2.11
C PRO A 250 -27.79 13.15 -1.79
N CYS A 251 -28.06 13.41 -0.50
CA CYS A 251 -28.38 14.75 -0.04
C CYS A 251 -27.18 15.70 -0.22
N LYS A 252 -27.37 16.80 -0.95
CA LYS A 252 -26.35 17.83 -1.17
C LYS A 252 -25.83 18.47 0.13
N SER A 253 -26.63 18.51 1.20
CA SER A 253 -26.29 19.18 2.45
C SER A 253 -25.38 18.36 3.36
N CYS A 254 -25.60 17.05 3.50
CA CYS A 254 -24.75 16.21 4.36
C CYS A 254 -23.70 15.40 3.60
N ASN A 255 -23.70 15.50 2.27
CA ASN A 255 -22.89 14.71 1.33
C ASN A 255 -22.64 13.28 1.87
N PRO A 256 -23.73 12.49 2.03
CA PRO A 256 -23.64 11.09 2.42
C PRO A 256 -22.85 10.30 1.38
#